data_AF-A0A7V1IG60-F1
#
_entry.id   AF-A0A7V1IG60-F1
#
_cell.length_a   1.000
_cell.length_b   1.000
_cell.length_c   1.000
_cell.angle_alpha   90.00
_cell.angle_beta   90.00
_cell.angle_gamma   90.00
#
_symmetry.space_group_name_H-M   'P 1'
#
loop_
_entity.id
_entity.type
_entity.pdbx_description
1 polymer ?
#
loop_
_entity_poly.entity_id
_entity_poly.type
_entity_poly.pdbx_seq_one_letter_code
_entity_poly.pdbx_strand_id
1 'polypeptide(L)'
;MPPRSTGQDGPHPSARDPAGRLPPGFKIGSGLAYRAMRESPPPLSRIRLLRILGLPDDAGSGEIASSAARLSTRLRSRLEDSTGSEAEALRREIADLEQSVFFHAPDGPSPPSESLARKRAGLVAALVGLILMILLLSLYAAGYRVVRVSDEPPAMIPTRPARLVLDGPLPNATLRVLDADREELFVKGPAEGTDLELDPGRYAIEVHREDCPDRWTRSVYFEEGSVHRFEPELCKGEGQLTVRSNVSADRLVIDGLDVGPTGKAPHALGVGDHEIRVEKKGYRPFVGRVRIKPGEGLAIRAELAPETGHSGASPKHPLPIEKLPPTRTPATTVRPEPFDTSDLRHEIEKPDLGLADATGLFGRVGPLVPEATGGGSTAWHDRTRAELLSRFDLDHSGSIDRHEESEAIPCAVWRRIEREFDGGGLGLTMARYFGFDGSEWHPNALGFSRAHRAAVYEQMKACGLKE
;
A
#
# COMPACT_ATOMS: atom_id res chain seq x y z
N MET A 1 -6.57 -87.69 18.66
CA MET A 1 -7.95 -87.26 18.97
C MET A 1 -8.53 -86.58 17.74
N PRO A 2 -9.63 -87.10 17.19
CA PRO A 2 -10.47 -86.42 16.20
C PRO A 2 -11.46 -85.49 16.95
N PRO A 3 -12.46 -84.84 16.33
CA PRO A 3 -12.61 -84.42 14.93
C PRO A 3 -13.27 -83.00 14.79
N ARG A 4 -13.53 -82.66 13.51
CA ARG A 4 -14.84 -82.13 13.01
C ARG A 4 -15.10 -80.64 13.26
N SER A 5 -15.58 -79.85 12.31
CA SER A 5 -16.55 -80.06 11.20
C SER A 5 -16.87 -78.62 10.75
N THR A 6 -17.14 -78.20 9.53
CA THR A 6 -17.45 -78.79 8.23
C THR A 6 -17.59 -77.56 7.34
N GLY A 7 -16.97 -77.55 6.17
CA GLY A 7 -17.72 -77.82 4.95
C GLY A 7 -17.79 -76.53 4.13
N GLN A 8 -17.93 -76.53 2.82
CA GLN A 8 -18.02 -77.62 1.86
C GLN A 8 -17.92 -76.94 0.48
N ASP A 9 -17.17 -77.58 -0.43
CA ASP A 9 -17.27 -77.56 -1.89
C ASP A 9 -17.19 -76.23 -2.68
N GLY A 10 -16.11 -76.12 -3.46
CA GLY A 10 -16.07 -75.34 -4.71
C GLY A 10 -16.96 -75.96 -5.80
N PRO A 11 -17.08 -75.34 -7.00
CA PRO A 11 -15.94 -75.19 -7.90
C PRO A 11 -15.86 -73.86 -8.70
N HIS A 12 -14.66 -73.56 -9.23
CA HIS A 12 -14.36 -72.62 -10.32
C HIS A 12 -15.06 -73.02 -11.66
N PRO A 13 -14.92 -72.29 -12.78
CA PRO A 13 -15.01 -70.84 -13.06
C PRO A 13 -15.95 -70.57 -14.27
N SER A 14 -16.56 -69.39 -14.42
CA SER A 14 -17.06 -68.96 -15.75
C SER A 14 -17.39 -67.48 -15.89
N ALA A 15 -16.89 -66.89 -16.95
CA ALA A 15 -17.20 -65.57 -17.46
C ALA A 15 -18.67 -65.46 -17.89
N ARG A 16 -19.31 -64.32 -17.58
CA ARG A 16 -20.43 -63.78 -18.35
C ARG A 16 -20.39 -62.26 -18.31
N ASP A 17 -20.11 -61.68 -19.48
CA ASP A 17 -20.66 -60.39 -19.90
C ASP A 17 -22.20 -60.45 -19.81
N PRO A 18 -22.87 -59.34 -19.41
CA PRO A 18 -23.82 -58.82 -20.38
C PRO A 18 -23.94 -57.30 -20.39
N ALA A 19 -23.72 -56.73 -21.58
CA ALA A 19 -24.70 -55.89 -22.29
C ALA A 19 -25.45 -54.86 -21.41
N GLY A 20 -24.88 -53.66 -21.33
CA GLY A 20 -25.57 -52.45 -20.89
C GLY A 20 -26.78 -52.15 -21.78
N ARG A 21 -27.95 -52.25 -21.17
CA ARG A 21 -29.30 -52.12 -21.74
C ARG A 21 -29.54 -50.68 -22.23
N LEU A 22 -29.85 -50.50 -23.51
CA LEU A 22 -30.39 -49.25 -24.08
C LEU A 22 -31.74 -48.90 -23.41
N PRO A 23 -32.01 -47.62 -23.09
CA PRO A 23 -33.32 -47.19 -22.60
C PRO A 23 -34.40 -47.29 -23.71
N PRO A 24 -35.68 -47.52 -23.34
CA PRO A 24 -36.76 -47.68 -24.31
C PRO A 24 -37.12 -46.34 -24.96
N GLY A 25 -37.12 -46.30 -26.30
CA GLY A 25 -37.49 -45.10 -27.09
C GLY A 25 -36.66 -44.86 -28.36
N PHE A 26 -35.64 -45.68 -28.61
CA PHE A 26 -34.70 -45.47 -29.73
C PHE A 26 -35.33 -45.85 -31.07
N LYS A 27 -35.79 -44.86 -31.85
CA LYS A 27 -36.07 -45.04 -33.28
C LYS A 27 -34.76 -45.00 -34.06
N ILE A 28 -34.43 -46.12 -34.70
CA ILE A 28 -33.25 -46.30 -35.53
C ILE A 28 -33.40 -45.44 -36.79
N GLY A 29 -32.68 -44.32 -36.83
CA GLY A 29 -32.50 -43.51 -38.03
C GLY A 29 -31.11 -43.72 -38.61
N SER A 30 -31.05 -44.39 -39.77
CA SER A 30 -29.94 -44.44 -40.73
C SER A 30 -28.57 -44.99 -40.28
N GLY A 31 -28.15 -46.09 -40.93
CA GLY A 31 -26.90 -46.86 -40.71
C GLY A 31 -25.58 -46.16 -41.02
N LEU A 32 -25.51 -44.82 -40.97
CA LEU A 32 -24.27 -44.05 -41.03
C LEU A 32 -23.73 -43.71 -39.62
N ALA A 33 -24.59 -43.61 -38.61
CA ALA A 33 -24.18 -43.31 -37.23
C ALA A 33 -23.50 -44.49 -36.51
N TYR A 34 -23.85 -45.74 -36.87
CA TYR A 34 -23.34 -46.93 -36.18
C TYR A 34 -21.87 -47.26 -36.53
N ARG A 35 -21.39 -46.76 -37.69
CA ARG A 35 -20.00 -46.98 -38.13
C ARG A 35 -19.03 -46.00 -37.49
N ALA A 36 -19.50 -44.80 -37.11
CA ALA A 36 -18.70 -43.78 -36.42
C ALA A 36 -18.54 -44.04 -34.91
N MET A 37 -19.38 -44.87 -34.30
CA MET A 37 -19.31 -45.20 -32.86
C MET A 37 -18.31 -46.30 -32.49
N ARG A 38 -17.72 -47.02 -33.46
CA ARG A 38 -16.74 -48.10 -33.17
C ARG A 38 -15.29 -47.62 -32.99
N GLU A 39 -15.00 -46.37 -33.31
CA GLU A 39 -13.64 -45.81 -33.26
C GLU A 39 -13.48 -44.70 -32.22
N SER A 40 -14.56 -44.30 -31.53
CA SER A 40 -14.49 -43.27 -30.49
C SER A 40 -14.08 -43.88 -29.14
N PRO A 41 -13.22 -43.20 -28.37
CA PRO A 41 -12.86 -43.66 -27.02
C PRO A 41 -14.10 -43.80 -26.13
N PRO A 42 -14.10 -44.73 -25.16
CA PRO A 42 -15.21 -44.84 -24.22
C PRO A 42 -15.34 -43.54 -23.41
N PRO A 43 -16.56 -43.10 -23.07
CA PRO A 43 -16.76 -41.87 -22.32
C PRO A 43 -16.03 -41.94 -20.97
N LEU A 44 -15.53 -40.79 -20.52
CA LEU A 44 -14.92 -40.65 -19.21
C LEU A 44 -15.94 -40.96 -18.11
N SER A 45 -15.45 -41.52 -16.99
CA SER A 45 -16.28 -41.67 -15.79
C SER A 45 -16.71 -40.29 -15.26
N ARG A 46 -17.89 -40.22 -14.64
CA ARG A 46 -18.45 -38.94 -14.14
C ARG A 46 -17.47 -38.19 -13.24
N ILE A 47 -16.83 -38.90 -12.30
CA ILE A 47 -15.83 -38.33 -11.37
C ILE A 47 -14.63 -37.75 -12.14
N ARG A 48 -14.14 -38.46 -13.16
CA ARG A 48 -13.01 -38.00 -13.97
C ARG A 48 -13.39 -36.77 -14.80
N LEU A 49 -14.59 -36.74 -15.37
CA LEU A 49 -15.12 -35.59 -16.09
C LEU A 49 -15.26 -34.37 -15.16
N LEU A 50 -15.85 -34.53 -13.97
CA LEU A 50 -16.00 -33.44 -13.00
C LEU A 50 -14.66 -32.86 -12.57
N ARG A 51 -13.65 -33.71 -12.35
CA ARG A 51 -12.28 -33.26 -12.06
C ARG A 51 -11.65 -32.46 -13.20
N ILE A 52 -11.83 -32.89 -14.44
CA ILE A 52 -11.34 -32.15 -15.63
C ILE A 52 -12.05 -30.80 -15.76
N LEU A 53 -13.35 -30.74 -15.44
CA LEU A 53 -14.14 -29.52 -15.50
C LEU A 53 -13.98 -28.61 -14.27
N GLY A 54 -13.26 -29.05 -13.23
CA GLY A 54 -13.11 -28.30 -11.98
C GLY A 54 -14.42 -28.16 -11.19
N LEU A 55 -15.32 -29.15 -11.28
CA LEU A 55 -16.64 -29.15 -10.64
C LEU A 55 -16.68 -30.05 -9.40
N PRO A 56 -17.53 -29.75 -8.40
CA PRO A 56 -17.75 -30.62 -7.25
C PRO A 56 -18.45 -31.93 -7.66
N ASP A 57 -18.32 -32.98 -6.84
CA ASP A 57 -18.80 -34.33 -7.15
C ASP A 57 -20.34 -34.43 -7.31
N ASP A 58 -21.08 -33.46 -6.77
CA ASP A 58 -22.54 -33.34 -6.82
C ASP A 58 -23.08 -32.45 -7.96
N ALA A 59 -22.21 -31.89 -8.82
CA ALA A 59 -22.59 -30.94 -9.85
C ALA A 59 -23.69 -31.45 -10.81
N GLY A 60 -24.63 -30.57 -11.13
CA GLY A 60 -25.80 -30.88 -11.98
C GLY A 60 -25.46 -30.98 -13.47
N SER A 61 -26.36 -31.57 -14.26
CA SER A 61 -26.18 -31.72 -15.73
C SER A 61 -25.96 -30.37 -16.45
N GLY A 62 -26.68 -29.31 -16.05
CA GLY A 62 -26.51 -27.97 -16.62
C GLY A 62 -25.13 -27.34 -16.34
N GLU A 63 -24.56 -27.58 -15.16
CA GLU A 63 -23.23 -27.10 -14.78
C GLU A 63 -22.14 -27.86 -15.54
N ILE A 64 -22.30 -29.17 -15.70
CA ILE A 64 -21.44 -30.01 -16.54
C ILE A 64 -21.47 -29.53 -17.99
N ALA A 65 -22.65 -29.31 -18.56
CA ALA A 65 -22.82 -28.86 -19.94
C ALA A 65 -22.19 -27.49 -20.18
N SER A 66 -22.44 -26.51 -19.30
CA SER A 66 -21.91 -25.15 -19.44
C SER A 66 -20.39 -25.10 -19.26
N SER A 67 -19.83 -25.87 -18.31
CA SER A 67 -18.39 -25.93 -18.07
C SER A 67 -17.65 -26.63 -19.20
N ALA A 68 -18.22 -27.73 -19.72
CA ALA A 68 -17.63 -28.42 -20.85
C ALA A 68 -17.71 -27.61 -22.15
N ALA A 69 -18.76 -26.81 -22.36
CA ALA A 69 -18.85 -25.91 -23.50
C ALA A 69 -17.71 -24.86 -23.49
N ARG A 70 -17.37 -24.31 -22.31
CA ARG A 70 -16.22 -23.39 -22.16
C ARG A 70 -14.90 -24.08 -22.48
N LEU A 71 -14.69 -25.28 -21.95
CA LEU A 71 -13.48 -26.06 -22.22
C LEU A 71 -13.35 -26.45 -23.70
N SER A 72 -14.41 -26.95 -24.32
CA SER A 72 -14.45 -27.31 -25.75
C SER A 72 -14.13 -26.10 -26.63
N THR A 73 -14.64 -24.91 -26.30
CA THR A 73 -14.32 -23.67 -27.02
C THR A 73 -12.82 -23.35 -26.96
N ARG A 74 -12.19 -23.49 -25.79
CA ARG A 74 -10.75 -23.24 -25.62
C ARG A 74 -9.89 -24.28 -26.36
N LEU A 75 -10.29 -25.55 -26.34
CA LEU A 75 -9.59 -26.62 -27.07
C LEU A 75 -9.69 -26.44 -28.58
N ARG A 76 -10.86 -26.01 -29.10
CA ARG A 76 -11.04 -25.72 -30.53
C ARG A 76 -10.21 -24.53 -30.99
N SER A 77 -10.14 -23.46 -30.20
CA SER A 77 -9.25 -22.33 -30.50
C SER A 77 -7.78 -22.76 -30.56
N ARG A 78 -7.31 -23.59 -29.62
CA ARG A 78 -5.94 -24.15 -29.70
C ARG A 78 -5.73 -25.07 -30.90
N LEU A 79 -6.77 -25.79 -31.33
CA LEU A 79 -6.70 -26.68 -32.49
C LEU A 79 -6.44 -25.90 -33.79
N GLU A 80 -7.00 -24.69 -33.93
CA GLU A 80 -6.81 -23.83 -35.10
C GLU A 80 -5.33 -23.45 -35.31
N ASP A 81 -4.59 -23.24 -34.21
CA ASP A 81 -3.17 -22.86 -34.22
C ASP A 81 -2.19 -24.06 -34.25
N SER A 82 -2.70 -25.28 -34.11
CA SER A 82 -1.88 -26.50 -33.96
C SER A 82 -1.63 -27.24 -35.29
N THR A 83 -0.51 -27.96 -35.40
CA THR A 83 -0.17 -28.75 -36.60
C THR A 83 0.31 -30.18 -36.24
N GLY A 84 0.24 -31.09 -37.23
CA GLY A 84 0.77 -32.45 -37.10
C GLY A 84 0.12 -33.26 -35.96
N SER A 85 0.95 -33.90 -35.14
CA SER A 85 0.50 -34.79 -34.06
C SER A 85 -0.24 -34.08 -32.92
N GLU A 86 0.03 -32.79 -32.69
CA GLU A 86 -0.65 -32.00 -31.65
C GLU A 86 -2.12 -31.77 -32.05
N ALA A 87 -2.38 -31.45 -33.31
CA ALA A 87 -3.74 -31.28 -33.83
C ALA A 87 -4.54 -32.58 -33.73
N GLU A 88 -3.92 -33.74 -33.96
CA GLU A 88 -4.58 -35.05 -33.79
C GLU A 88 -4.89 -35.36 -32.31
N ALA A 89 -4.00 -35.00 -31.39
CA ALA A 89 -4.24 -35.16 -29.96
C ALA A 89 -5.39 -34.26 -29.48
N LEU A 90 -5.41 -32.98 -29.86
CA LEU A 90 -6.48 -32.05 -29.52
C LEU A 90 -7.84 -32.49 -30.09
N ARG A 91 -7.89 -33.00 -31.32
CA ARG A 91 -9.13 -33.57 -31.89
C ARG A 91 -9.66 -34.75 -31.07
N ARG A 92 -8.77 -35.63 -30.60
CA ARG A 92 -9.16 -36.76 -29.74
C ARG A 92 -9.68 -36.27 -28.39
N GLU A 93 -9.03 -35.28 -27.78
CA GLU A 93 -9.48 -34.71 -26.50
C GLU A 93 -10.85 -34.02 -26.61
N ILE A 94 -11.09 -33.27 -27.69
CA ILE A 94 -12.39 -32.64 -27.94
C ILE A 94 -13.47 -33.70 -28.11
N ALA A 95 -13.22 -34.75 -28.89
CA ALA A 95 -14.17 -35.84 -29.11
C ALA A 95 -14.50 -36.60 -27.81
N ASP A 96 -13.48 -36.89 -26.98
CA ASP A 96 -13.64 -37.56 -25.69
C ASP A 96 -14.48 -36.70 -24.71
N LEU A 97 -14.22 -35.39 -24.67
CA LEU A 97 -14.99 -34.45 -23.86
C LEU A 97 -16.46 -34.39 -24.32
N GLU A 98 -16.72 -34.22 -25.62
CA GLU A 98 -18.07 -34.13 -26.17
C GLU A 98 -18.88 -35.40 -25.93
N GLN A 99 -18.27 -36.56 -26.14
CA GLN A 99 -18.90 -37.84 -25.88
C GLN A 99 -19.20 -38.01 -24.39
N SER A 100 -18.27 -37.64 -23.50
CA SER A 100 -18.48 -37.73 -22.06
C SER A 100 -19.62 -36.81 -21.59
N VAL A 101 -19.72 -35.60 -22.13
CA VAL A 101 -20.81 -34.65 -21.82
C VAL A 101 -22.14 -35.17 -22.32
N PHE A 102 -22.19 -35.76 -23.52
CA PHE A 102 -23.41 -36.36 -24.05
C PHE A 102 -23.98 -37.44 -23.10
N PHE A 103 -23.13 -38.23 -22.45
CA PHE A 103 -23.55 -39.25 -21.49
C PHE A 103 -23.97 -38.68 -20.12
N HIS A 104 -23.27 -37.68 -19.59
CA HIS A 104 -23.49 -37.17 -18.23
C HIS A 104 -24.40 -35.93 -18.15
N ALA A 105 -24.67 -35.27 -19.28
CA ALA A 105 -25.49 -34.07 -19.38
C ALA A 105 -26.33 -34.04 -20.68
N PRO A 106 -27.27 -34.99 -20.87
CA PRO A 106 -28.02 -35.14 -22.12
C PRO A 106 -28.99 -33.99 -22.42
N ASP A 107 -29.44 -33.25 -21.38
CA ASP A 107 -30.44 -32.20 -21.51
C ASP A 107 -29.89 -30.87 -22.08
N GLY A 108 -28.58 -30.79 -22.32
CA GLY A 108 -27.91 -29.56 -22.79
C GLY A 108 -27.84 -28.46 -21.71
N PRO A 109 -27.29 -27.28 -22.02
CA PRO A 109 -27.25 -26.17 -21.08
C PRO A 109 -28.68 -25.70 -20.78
N SER A 110 -29.07 -25.71 -19.51
CA SER A 110 -30.36 -25.18 -19.05
C SER A 110 -30.44 -23.69 -19.43
N PRO A 111 -31.50 -23.22 -20.12
CA PRO A 111 -31.73 -21.78 -20.25
C PRO A 111 -31.98 -21.18 -18.87
N PRO A 112 -31.56 -19.93 -18.61
CA PRO A 112 -31.91 -19.25 -17.36
C PRO A 112 -33.43 -19.22 -17.24
N SER A 113 -33.95 -19.60 -16.06
CA SER A 113 -35.38 -19.71 -15.81
C SER A 113 -36.06 -18.33 -15.85
N GLU A 114 -36.47 -17.87 -17.03
CA GLU A 114 -37.40 -16.75 -17.17
C GLU A 114 -38.84 -17.25 -17.03
N SER A 115 -39.53 -16.78 -15.99
CA SER A 115 -40.92 -17.11 -15.71
C SER A 115 -41.88 -16.56 -16.78
N LEU A 116 -42.86 -17.40 -17.13
CA LEU A 116 -43.91 -17.11 -18.10
C LEU A 116 -44.83 -15.96 -17.64
N ALA A 117 -44.66 -14.76 -18.20
CA ALA A 117 -45.70 -13.71 -18.13
C ALA A 117 -45.74 -12.82 -19.39
N ARG A 118 -45.37 -13.36 -20.56
CA ARG A 118 -45.19 -12.58 -21.79
C ARG A 118 -46.34 -12.82 -22.78
N LYS A 119 -47.57 -12.41 -22.45
CA LYS A 119 -48.65 -12.20 -23.45
C LYS A 119 -49.45 -10.89 -23.32
N ARG A 120 -49.16 -10.03 -22.34
CA ARG A 120 -49.72 -8.66 -22.24
C ARG A 120 -48.68 -7.54 -22.34
N ALA A 121 -47.40 -7.88 -22.50
CA ALA A 121 -46.27 -6.95 -22.35
C ALA A 121 -45.76 -6.28 -23.65
N GLY A 122 -46.41 -6.46 -24.80
CA GLY A 122 -45.92 -5.89 -26.06
C GLY A 122 -45.98 -4.36 -26.13
N LEU A 123 -47.01 -3.76 -25.52
CA LEU A 123 -47.25 -2.32 -25.61
C LEU A 123 -46.51 -1.53 -24.50
N VAL A 124 -46.37 -2.13 -23.32
CA VAL A 124 -45.61 -1.54 -22.20
C VAL A 124 -44.11 -1.63 -22.46
N ALA A 125 -43.61 -2.72 -23.06
CA ALA A 125 -42.18 -2.85 -23.39
C ALA A 125 -41.71 -1.82 -24.43
N ALA A 126 -42.57 -1.44 -25.38
CA ALA A 126 -42.24 -0.42 -26.38
C ALA A 126 -42.10 0.99 -25.77
N LEU A 127 -43.01 1.35 -24.85
CA LEU A 127 -42.96 2.63 -24.12
C LEU A 127 -41.78 2.71 -23.15
N VAL A 128 -41.50 1.63 -22.42
CA VAL A 128 -40.32 1.55 -21.54
C VAL A 128 -39.02 1.62 -22.34
N GLY A 129 -38.97 0.97 -23.51
CA GLY A 129 -37.82 1.05 -24.43
C GLY A 129 -37.57 2.48 -24.93
N LEU A 130 -38.62 3.22 -25.29
CA LEU A 130 -38.49 4.62 -25.71
C LEU A 130 -37.99 5.52 -24.57
N ILE A 131 -38.55 5.37 -23.37
CA ILE A 131 -38.14 6.13 -22.18
C ILE A 131 -36.68 5.82 -21.82
N LEU A 132 -36.28 4.55 -21.85
CA LEU A 132 -34.91 4.12 -21.57
C LEU A 132 -33.93 4.64 -22.63
N MET A 133 -34.33 4.67 -23.90
CA MET A 133 -33.51 5.23 -24.98
C MET A 133 -33.32 6.74 -24.81
N ILE A 134 -34.38 7.48 -24.47
CA ILE A 134 -34.30 8.92 -24.19
C ILE A 134 -33.43 9.18 -22.96
N LEU A 135 -33.53 8.35 -21.92
CA LEU A 135 -32.69 8.44 -20.72
C LEU A 135 -31.21 8.15 -21.03
N LEU A 136 -30.92 7.15 -21.85
CA LEU A 136 -29.55 6.83 -22.29
C LEU A 136 -28.96 7.96 -23.14
N LEU A 137 -29.76 8.56 -24.03
CA LEU A 137 -29.35 9.71 -24.83
C LEU A 137 -29.10 10.95 -23.97
N SER A 138 -29.90 11.19 -22.92
CA SER A 138 -29.69 12.30 -21.99
C SER A 138 -28.44 12.09 -21.11
N LEU A 139 -28.20 10.86 -20.64
CA LEU A 139 -26.98 10.48 -19.91
C LEU A 139 -25.73 10.62 -20.78
N TYR A 140 -25.83 10.25 -22.07
CA TYR A 140 -24.73 10.42 -23.03
C TYR A 140 -24.44 11.90 -23.31
N ALA A 141 -25.47 12.73 -23.51
CA ALA A 141 -25.32 14.17 -23.67
C ALA A 141 -24.79 14.87 -22.40
N ALA A 142 -25.07 14.30 -21.22
CA ALA A 142 -24.52 14.76 -19.94
C ALA A 142 -23.08 14.28 -19.65
N GLY A 143 -22.45 13.54 -20.58
CA GLY A 143 -21.03 13.17 -20.49
C GLY A 143 -20.72 11.87 -19.74
N TYR A 144 -21.73 11.07 -19.38
CA TYR A 144 -21.51 9.76 -18.77
C TYR A 144 -21.08 8.75 -19.84
N ARG A 145 -19.76 8.50 -19.93
CA ARG A 145 -19.24 7.39 -20.75
C ARG A 145 -19.34 6.09 -19.97
N VAL A 146 -20.05 5.11 -20.53
CA VAL A 146 -20.01 3.72 -20.05
C VAL A 146 -18.63 3.17 -20.35
N VAL A 147 -17.73 3.22 -19.38
CA VAL A 147 -16.47 2.48 -19.41
C VAL A 147 -16.83 1.02 -19.15
N ARG A 148 -16.58 0.14 -20.11
CA ARG A 148 -16.56 -1.30 -19.83
C ARG A 148 -15.37 -1.54 -18.90
N VAL A 149 -15.65 -1.72 -17.62
CA VAL A 149 -14.71 -2.39 -16.73
C VAL A 149 -14.70 -3.84 -17.17
N SER A 150 -13.59 -4.28 -17.76
CA SER A 150 -13.38 -5.69 -18.06
C SER A 150 -13.27 -6.43 -16.73
N ASP A 151 -14.25 -7.26 -16.38
CA ASP A 151 -14.24 -8.18 -15.23
C ASP A 151 -13.28 -9.37 -15.46
N GLU A 152 -12.13 -9.15 -16.09
CA GLU A 152 -11.10 -10.16 -16.16
C GLU A 152 -10.25 -10.03 -14.88
N PRO A 153 -10.37 -10.94 -13.90
CA PRO A 153 -9.54 -10.88 -12.71
C PRO A 153 -8.09 -10.94 -13.18
N PRO A 154 -7.21 -10.04 -12.70
CA PRO A 154 -5.81 -10.05 -13.12
C PRO A 154 -5.25 -11.45 -12.87
N ALA A 155 -4.51 -11.98 -13.86
CA ALA A 155 -3.80 -13.23 -13.71
C ALA A 155 -2.98 -13.15 -12.41
N MET A 156 -3.29 -14.02 -11.45
CA MET A 156 -2.61 -14.08 -10.16
C MET A 156 -1.20 -14.64 -10.41
N ILE A 157 -0.23 -13.73 -10.60
CA ILE A 157 1.18 -14.09 -10.65
C ILE A 157 1.53 -14.60 -9.25
N PRO A 158 2.08 -15.81 -9.08
CA PRO A 158 2.49 -16.28 -7.76
C PRO A 158 3.65 -15.40 -7.27
N THR A 159 3.33 -14.40 -6.46
CA THR A 159 4.29 -13.51 -5.82
C THR A 159 5.05 -14.29 -4.75
N ARG A 160 6.38 -14.17 -4.74
CA ARG A 160 7.17 -14.75 -3.63
C ARG A 160 7.01 -13.87 -2.39
N PRO A 161 6.67 -14.44 -1.22
CA PRO A 161 6.50 -13.64 -0.02
C PRO A 161 7.84 -13.03 0.39
N ALA A 162 7.78 -11.80 0.87
CA ALA A 162 8.88 -11.14 1.53
C ALA A 162 8.98 -11.60 2.99
N ARG A 163 10.08 -11.29 3.66
CA ARG A 163 10.36 -11.72 5.02
C ARG A 163 10.79 -10.56 5.92
N LEU A 164 10.12 -10.41 7.06
CA LEU A 164 10.44 -9.46 8.13
C LEU A 164 11.13 -10.19 9.29
N VAL A 165 12.34 -9.75 9.63
CA VAL A 165 13.10 -10.26 10.77
C VAL A 165 13.34 -9.13 11.79
N LEU A 166 12.99 -9.37 13.05
CA LEU A 166 13.36 -8.49 14.16
C LEU A 166 14.49 -9.13 14.98
N ASP A 167 15.62 -8.45 15.01
CA ASP A 167 16.77 -8.80 15.84
C ASP A 167 16.83 -7.94 17.11
N GLY A 168 17.67 -8.39 18.05
CA GLY A 168 17.95 -7.69 19.30
C GLY A 168 17.06 -8.14 20.47
N PRO A 169 17.44 -7.76 21.70
CA PRO A 169 16.67 -8.10 22.90
C PRO A 169 15.40 -7.24 22.96
N LEU A 170 14.24 -7.87 22.70
CA LEU A 170 12.92 -7.23 22.75
C LEU A 170 12.00 -7.87 23.82
N PRO A 171 12.46 -8.03 25.08
CA PRO A 171 11.71 -8.75 26.08
C PRO A 171 10.36 -8.07 26.34
N ASN A 172 9.28 -8.84 26.33
CA ASN A 172 7.91 -8.40 26.56
C ASN A 172 7.41 -7.30 25.60
N ALA A 173 8.12 -7.03 24.50
CA ALA A 173 7.66 -6.08 23.49
C ALA A 173 6.64 -6.74 22.55
N THR A 174 5.64 -5.98 22.15
CA THR A 174 4.58 -6.39 21.22
C THR A 174 4.85 -5.76 19.86
N LEU A 175 4.93 -6.61 18.84
CA LEU A 175 4.94 -6.22 17.44
C LEU A 175 3.50 -6.07 16.92
N ARG A 176 3.26 -5.02 16.16
CA ARG A 176 2.08 -4.81 15.34
C ARG A 176 2.54 -4.49 13.92
N VAL A 177 2.07 -5.27 12.96
CA VAL A 177 2.27 -5.00 11.53
C VAL A 177 0.93 -4.58 10.97
N LEU A 178 0.85 -3.38 10.41
CA LEU A 178 -0.33 -2.85 9.75
C LEU A 178 -0.09 -2.85 8.24
N ASP A 179 -1.07 -3.33 7.48
CA ASP A 179 -1.12 -3.14 6.04
C ASP A 179 -1.44 -1.66 5.78
N ALA A 180 -0.51 -0.95 5.16
CA ALA A 180 -0.64 0.50 4.97
C ALA A 180 -1.69 0.88 3.91
N ASP A 181 -2.06 -0.06 3.04
CA ASP A 181 -3.06 0.17 1.99
C ASP A 181 -4.47 -0.18 2.47
N ARG A 182 -4.60 -1.06 3.49
CA ARG A 182 -5.89 -1.46 4.08
C ARG A 182 -6.18 -0.83 5.44
N GLU A 183 -5.20 -0.17 6.07
CA GLU A 183 -5.25 0.31 7.45
C GLU A 183 -5.62 -0.78 8.48
N GLU A 184 -5.47 -2.05 8.09
CA GLU A 184 -5.83 -3.20 8.90
C GLU A 184 -4.61 -3.75 9.63
N LEU A 185 -4.82 -4.14 10.89
CA LEU A 185 -3.82 -4.85 11.67
C LEU A 185 -3.63 -6.25 11.06
N PHE A 186 -2.52 -6.42 10.35
CA PHE A 186 -2.18 -7.66 9.67
C PHE A 186 -1.68 -8.71 10.66
N VAL A 187 -0.75 -8.33 11.54
CA VAL A 187 -0.18 -9.23 12.57
C VAL A 187 -0.04 -8.50 13.90
N LYS A 188 -0.35 -9.20 15.00
CA LYS A 188 -0.03 -8.78 16.37
C LYS A 188 0.57 -9.97 17.11
N GLY A 189 1.75 -9.79 17.69
CA GLY A 189 2.47 -10.86 18.37
C GLY A 189 3.64 -10.36 19.21
N PRO A 190 4.39 -11.27 19.86
CA PRO A 190 5.64 -10.91 20.50
C PRO A 190 6.65 -10.41 19.46
N ALA A 191 7.41 -9.37 19.79
CA ALA A 191 8.41 -8.81 18.89
C ALA A 191 9.73 -9.62 18.90
N GLU A 192 10.04 -10.25 20.04
CA GLU A 192 11.27 -11.03 20.21
C GLU A 192 11.30 -12.27 19.31
N GLY A 193 12.35 -12.40 18.50
CA GLY A 193 12.55 -13.54 17.60
C GLY A 193 11.56 -13.61 16.43
N THR A 194 11.00 -12.47 16.01
CA THR A 194 10.06 -12.43 14.88
C THR A 194 10.79 -12.78 13.57
N ASP A 195 10.27 -13.78 12.86
CA ASP A 195 10.51 -14.07 11.44
C ASP A 195 9.15 -14.28 10.78
N LEU A 196 8.68 -13.30 10.00
CA LEU A 196 7.33 -13.25 9.44
C LEU A 196 7.38 -13.14 7.91
N GLU A 197 6.62 -13.99 7.24
CA GLU A 197 6.40 -13.89 5.79
C GLU A 197 5.22 -12.96 5.50
N LEU A 198 5.47 -11.97 4.64
CA LEU A 198 4.52 -10.93 4.23
C LEU A 198 4.37 -10.97 2.71
N ASP A 199 3.16 -10.68 2.21
CA ASP A 199 3.01 -10.43 0.79
C ASP A 199 3.79 -9.17 0.38
N PRO A 200 4.22 -9.02 -0.88
CA PRO A 200 4.85 -7.79 -1.33
C PRO A 200 3.86 -6.62 -1.18
N GLY A 201 4.30 -5.54 -0.55
CA GLY A 201 3.40 -4.45 -0.21
C GLY A 201 3.97 -3.48 0.82
N ARG A 202 3.20 -2.44 1.14
CA ARG A 202 3.60 -1.43 2.14
C ARG A 202 3.06 -1.81 3.50
N TYR A 203 3.94 -1.85 4.50
CA TYR A 203 3.57 -2.14 5.87
C TYR A 203 4.11 -1.09 6.83
N ALA A 204 3.34 -0.81 7.88
CA ALA A 204 3.78 -0.06 9.05
C ALA A 204 4.05 -1.05 10.20
N ILE A 205 5.31 -1.10 10.64
CA ILE A 205 5.80 -1.97 11.70
C ILE A 205 5.89 -1.13 12.95
N GLU A 206 5.14 -1.48 14.00
CA GLU A 206 5.20 -0.84 15.32
C GLU A 206 5.64 -1.87 16.35
N VAL A 207 6.68 -1.54 17.11
CA VAL A 207 7.14 -2.32 18.26
C VAL A 207 6.98 -1.43 19.49
N HIS A 208 6.24 -1.90 20.49
CA HIS A 208 5.98 -1.16 21.72
C HIS A 208 6.01 -2.08 22.93
N ARG A 209 6.15 -1.50 24.12
CA ARG A 209 6.12 -2.22 25.39
C ARG A 209 5.17 -1.50 26.35
N GLU A 210 4.44 -2.23 27.19
CA GLU A 210 3.45 -1.58 28.09
C GLU A 210 4.10 -0.83 29.27
N ASP A 211 5.30 -1.27 29.68
CA ASP A 211 6.09 -0.69 30.77
C ASP A 211 6.96 0.50 30.32
N CYS A 212 6.93 0.89 29.04
CA CYS A 212 7.64 2.08 28.58
C CYS A 212 6.83 2.85 27.51
N PRO A 213 6.77 4.19 27.59
CA PRO A 213 5.97 4.99 26.66
C PRO A 213 6.56 5.04 25.24
N ASP A 214 7.84 4.67 25.08
CA ASP A 214 8.53 4.66 23.80
C ASP A 214 7.89 3.64 22.84
N ARG A 215 7.69 4.07 21.59
CA ARG A 215 7.30 3.19 20.48
C ARG A 215 8.30 3.33 19.36
N TRP A 216 8.68 2.20 18.78
CA TRP A 216 9.50 2.15 17.59
C TRP A 216 8.59 1.86 16.40
N THR A 217 8.58 2.74 15.41
CA THR A 217 7.72 2.59 14.22
C THR A 217 8.54 2.74 12.96
N ARG A 218 8.29 1.89 11.96
CA ARG A 218 8.89 1.96 10.62
C ARG A 218 7.86 1.66 9.54
N SER A 219 7.79 2.52 8.53
CA SER A 219 7.06 2.23 7.29
C SER A 219 8.04 1.67 6.27
N VAL A 220 7.73 0.51 5.71
CA VAL A 220 8.63 -0.26 4.84
C VAL A 220 7.83 -0.80 3.67
N TYR A 221 8.40 -0.75 2.47
CA TYR A 221 7.89 -1.48 1.32
C TYR A 221 8.67 -2.79 1.19
N PHE A 222 7.96 -3.91 1.18
CA PHE A 222 8.53 -5.23 1.02
C PHE A 222 8.45 -5.65 -0.45
N GLU A 223 9.60 -5.86 -1.07
CA GLU A 223 9.69 -6.38 -2.44
C GLU A 223 9.53 -7.90 -2.48
N GLU A 224 9.14 -8.46 -3.63
CA GLU A 224 9.00 -9.91 -3.82
C GLU A 224 10.26 -10.68 -3.41
N GLY A 225 10.11 -11.58 -2.42
CA GLY A 225 11.20 -12.40 -1.91
C GLY A 225 12.31 -11.65 -1.15
N SER A 226 12.11 -10.37 -0.83
CA SER A 226 13.07 -9.57 -0.05
C SER A 226 13.10 -10.00 1.41
N VAL A 227 14.24 -9.79 2.08
CA VAL A 227 14.38 -10.00 3.52
C VAL A 227 14.80 -8.69 4.16
N HIS A 228 13.92 -8.14 5.01
CA HIS A 228 14.19 -6.92 5.76
C HIS A 228 14.44 -7.25 7.23
N ARG A 229 15.54 -6.73 7.75
CA ARG A 229 16.02 -6.99 9.11
C ARG A 229 16.07 -5.68 9.87
N PHE A 230 15.47 -5.64 11.06
CA PHE A 230 15.44 -4.47 11.92
C PHE A 230 15.91 -4.82 13.33
N GLU A 231 16.58 -3.87 13.98
CA GLU A 231 17.00 -3.97 15.38
C GLU A 231 16.37 -2.79 16.16
N PRO A 232 15.13 -2.94 16.66
CA PRO A 232 14.44 -1.89 17.39
C PRO A 232 15.10 -1.63 18.74
N GLU A 233 15.36 -0.36 19.05
CA GLU A 233 15.85 0.06 20.36
C GLU A 233 14.72 0.76 21.13
N LEU A 234 14.23 0.13 22.21
CA LEU A 234 13.13 0.64 23.04
C LEU A 234 13.61 0.97 24.46
N CYS A 235 12.92 1.94 25.09
CA CYS A 235 13.06 2.28 26.49
C CYS A 235 14.48 2.78 26.86
N LYS A 236 14.95 3.82 26.17
CA LYS A 236 16.32 4.37 26.33
C LYS A 236 16.55 5.12 27.65
N GLY A 237 15.56 5.16 28.54
CA GLY A 237 15.60 5.78 29.87
C GLY A 237 14.79 7.08 29.96
N GLU A 238 14.87 7.74 31.11
CA GLU A 238 14.26 9.05 31.37
C GLU A 238 15.34 10.10 31.69
N GLY A 239 15.04 11.37 31.46
CA GLY A 239 15.79 12.52 31.96
C GLY A 239 14.89 13.48 32.74
N GLN A 240 15.48 14.55 33.24
CA GLN A 240 14.81 15.53 34.10
C GLN A 240 14.91 16.92 33.47
N LEU A 241 13.78 17.62 33.33
CA LEU A 241 13.70 18.98 32.83
C LEU A 241 13.23 19.94 33.93
N THR A 242 14.03 20.96 34.24
CA THR A 242 13.60 22.06 35.12
C THR A 242 13.44 23.33 34.31
N VAL A 243 12.24 23.92 34.28
CA VAL A 243 11.97 25.17 33.57
C VAL A 243 11.67 26.28 34.57
N ARG A 244 12.32 27.45 34.39
CA ARG A 244 12.08 28.66 35.21
C ARG A 244 11.82 29.87 34.32
N SER A 245 10.77 30.62 34.62
CA SER A 245 10.48 31.88 33.96
C SER A 245 10.97 33.09 34.75
N ASN A 246 11.20 34.20 34.05
CA ASN A 246 11.39 35.52 34.66
C ASN A 246 10.08 36.12 35.20
N VAL A 247 8.91 35.59 34.83
CA VAL A 247 7.58 36.08 35.24
C VAL A 247 6.86 35.04 36.10
N SER A 248 6.31 35.46 37.24
CA SER A 248 5.53 34.58 38.14
C SER A 248 4.09 34.36 37.67
N ALA A 249 3.46 33.27 38.13
CA ALA A 249 2.09 32.87 37.76
C ALA A 249 1.92 32.71 36.24
N ASP A 250 2.96 32.17 35.62
CA ASP A 250 2.98 31.71 34.23
C ASP A 250 2.39 30.29 34.13
N ARG A 251 2.32 29.78 32.90
CA ARG A 251 1.82 28.46 32.56
C ARG A 251 2.86 27.75 31.71
N LEU A 252 3.30 26.58 32.16
CA LEU A 252 4.23 25.70 31.45
C LEU A 252 3.44 24.60 30.76
N VAL A 253 3.67 24.47 29.46
CA VAL A 253 3.12 23.42 28.61
C VAL A 253 4.30 22.64 28.03
N ILE A 254 4.29 21.32 28.20
CA ILE A 254 5.29 20.40 27.64
C ILE A 254 4.56 19.43 26.72
N ASP A 255 4.97 19.35 25.45
CA ASP A 255 4.34 18.50 24.42
C ASP A 255 2.82 18.67 24.33
N GLY A 256 2.34 19.90 24.53
CA GLY A 256 0.92 20.25 24.53
C GLY A 256 0.18 19.97 25.84
N LEU A 257 0.82 19.36 26.84
CA LEU A 257 0.25 19.11 28.16
C LEU A 257 0.60 20.24 29.14
N ASP A 258 -0.43 20.82 29.77
CA ASP A 258 -0.27 21.79 30.86
C ASP A 258 0.20 21.10 32.13
N VAL A 259 1.41 21.41 32.57
CA VAL A 259 2.05 20.83 33.75
C VAL A 259 2.06 21.79 34.94
N GLY A 260 1.33 22.91 34.84
CA GLY A 260 1.26 23.95 35.87
C GLY A 260 2.26 25.09 35.66
N PRO A 261 2.56 25.92 36.68
CA PRO A 261 3.49 27.04 36.56
C PRO A 261 4.97 26.58 36.49
N THR A 262 5.86 27.44 35.99
CA THR A 262 7.30 27.14 36.02
C THR A 262 7.85 27.15 37.46
N GLY A 263 8.91 26.40 37.74
CA GLY A 263 9.32 26.14 39.12
C GLY A 263 10.70 25.52 39.32
N LYS A 264 11.03 25.17 40.57
CA LYS A 264 12.28 24.47 40.91
C LYS A 264 12.17 22.95 40.82
N ALA A 265 10.96 22.41 40.72
CA ALA A 265 10.71 20.98 40.61
C ALA A 265 11.10 20.51 39.21
N PRO A 266 11.88 19.44 39.07
CA PRO A 266 12.14 18.82 37.78
C PRO A 266 10.95 18.00 37.30
N HIS A 267 10.77 17.94 35.99
CA HIS A 267 9.80 17.10 35.29
C HIS A 267 10.52 15.91 34.66
N ALA A 268 10.09 14.69 34.96
CA ALA A 268 10.60 13.50 34.31
C ALA A 268 10.06 13.44 32.87
N LEU A 269 10.96 13.32 31.89
CA LEU A 269 10.65 13.23 30.47
C LEU A 269 11.37 12.03 29.86
N GLY A 270 10.77 11.44 28.82
CA GLY A 270 11.42 10.40 28.03
C GLY A 270 12.69 10.92 27.33
N VAL A 271 13.53 10.01 26.85
CA VAL A 271 14.70 10.40 26.05
C VAL A 271 14.26 10.74 24.64
N GLY A 272 14.47 11.98 24.22
CA GLY A 272 13.99 12.45 22.93
C GLY A 272 13.85 13.96 22.86
N ASP A 273 13.24 14.45 21.78
CA ASP A 273 12.94 15.87 21.60
C ASP A 273 11.58 16.19 22.21
N HIS A 274 11.53 17.25 23.02
CA HIS A 274 10.33 17.75 23.69
C HIS A 274 10.13 19.23 23.35
N GLU A 275 8.88 19.62 23.11
CA GLU A 275 8.50 21.02 22.94
C GLU A 275 8.06 21.62 24.27
N ILE A 276 8.58 22.80 24.57
CA ILE A 276 8.31 23.54 25.79
C ILE A 276 7.71 24.88 25.41
N ARG A 277 6.60 25.23 26.05
CA ARG A 277 5.94 26.51 25.88
C ARG A 277 5.61 27.13 27.22
N VAL A 278 6.05 28.36 27.45
CA VAL A 278 5.74 29.13 28.67
C VAL A 278 4.89 30.33 28.29
N GLU A 279 3.72 30.43 28.91
CA GLU A 279 2.70 31.45 28.61
C GLU A 279 2.37 32.31 29.82
N LYS A 280 2.10 33.59 29.58
CA LYS A 280 1.49 34.50 30.56
C LYS A 280 0.63 35.52 29.83
N LYS A 281 -0.60 35.75 30.30
CA LYS A 281 -1.46 36.82 29.77
C LYS A 281 -0.74 38.17 29.80
N GLY A 282 -0.68 38.85 28.65
CA GLY A 282 0.00 40.14 28.46
C GLY A 282 1.50 40.02 28.13
N TYR A 283 2.01 38.80 27.91
CA TYR A 283 3.38 38.53 27.51
C TYR A 283 3.41 37.64 26.27
N ARG A 284 4.44 37.82 25.44
CA ARG A 284 4.71 36.91 24.32
C ARG A 284 5.13 35.55 24.87
N PRO A 285 4.56 34.45 24.35
CA PRO A 285 4.90 33.11 24.82
C PRO A 285 6.34 32.75 24.41
N PHE A 286 7.06 32.11 25.33
CA PHE A 286 8.34 31.48 25.03
C PHE A 286 8.08 30.08 24.48
N VAL A 287 8.68 29.72 23.34
CA VAL A 287 8.61 28.37 22.76
C VAL A 287 10.03 27.89 22.46
N GLY A 288 10.36 26.69 22.93
CA GLY A 288 11.66 26.07 22.71
C GLY A 288 11.54 24.56 22.54
N ARG A 289 12.47 23.96 21.80
CA ARG A 289 12.61 22.49 21.71
C ARG A 289 13.86 22.05 22.44
N VAL A 290 13.76 20.97 23.20
CA VAL A 290 14.90 20.39 23.90
C VAL A 290 15.03 18.90 23.69
N ARG A 291 16.27 18.45 23.56
CA ARG A 291 16.58 17.04 23.52
C ARG A 291 17.01 16.57 24.91
N ILE A 292 16.27 15.64 25.48
CA ILE A 292 16.56 14.99 26.76
C ILE A 292 17.39 13.73 26.49
N LYS A 293 18.59 13.64 27.07
CA LYS A 293 19.41 12.42 27.03
C LYS A 293 19.16 11.52 28.25
N PRO A 294 19.54 10.23 28.17
CA PRO A 294 19.36 9.30 29.28
C PRO A 294 20.03 9.81 30.56
N GLY A 295 19.27 9.95 31.65
CA GLY A 295 19.76 10.40 32.95
C GLY A 295 20.23 11.86 33.00
N GLU A 296 19.99 12.66 31.95
CA GLU A 296 20.37 14.07 31.90
C GLU A 296 19.40 14.92 32.75
N GLY A 297 19.95 15.83 33.54
CA GLY A 297 19.19 16.92 34.17
C GLY A 297 19.41 18.22 33.40
N LEU A 298 18.41 18.64 32.62
CA LEU A 298 18.43 19.87 31.83
C LEU A 298 17.68 20.98 32.55
N ALA A 299 18.30 22.16 32.69
CA ALA A 299 17.66 23.33 33.27
C ALA A 299 17.59 24.48 32.25
N ILE A 300 16.41 25.08 32.13
CA ILE A 300 16.11 26.12 31.14
C ILE A 300 15.54 27.33 31.83
N ARG A 301 15.98 28.51 31.38
CA ARG A 301 15.37 29.78 31.71
C ARG A 301 14.53 30.28 30.53
N ALA A 302 13.24 30.47 30.75
CA ALA A 302 12.32 31.08 29.80
C ALA A 302 12.25 32.59 30.08
N GLU A 303 12.50 33.40 29.06
CA GLU A 303 12.37 34.87 29.16
C GLU A 303 11.14 35.34 28.38
N LEU A 304 10.14 35.81 29.13
CA LEU A 304 8.90 36.37 28.59
C LEU A 304 9.01 37.89 28.53
N ALA A 305 8.68 38.45 27.36
CA ALA A 305 8.63 39.89 27.13
C ALA A 305 7.17 40.38 27.09
N PRO A 306 6.85 41.54 27.69
CA PRO A 306 5.48 42.08 27.68
C PRO A 306 5.04 42.44 26.25
N GLU A 307 3.76 42.23 25.97
CA GLU A 307 3.11 42.68 24.75
C GLU A 307 2.80 44.18 24.86
N THR A 308 3.81 45.04 24.69
CA THR A 308 3.56 46.48 24.61
C THR A 308 2.80 46.78 23.32
N GLY A 309 1.61 47.38 23.45
CA GLY A 309 0.85 47.88 22.31
C GLY A 309 1.68 48.89 21.51
N HIS A 310 1.62 48.76 20.19
CA HIS A 310 2.29 49.50 19.10
C HIS A 310 3.41 48.74 18.37
N SER A 311 3.06 48.34 17.15
CA SER A 311 3.87 47.88 16.02
C SER A 311 4.42 46.45 16.06
N GLY A 312 4.21 45.76 14.93
CA GLY A 312 4.34 44.33 14.80
C GLY A 312 5.75 43.87 14.47
N ALA A 313 6.15 42.78 15.12
CA ALA A 313 6.99 41.72 14.59
C ALA A 313 7.04 40.62 15.67
N SER A 314 6.36 39.51 15.42
CA SER A 314 6.53 38.29 16.21
C SER A 314 7.87 37.66 15.78
N PRO A 315 8.84 37.43 16.68
CA PRO A 315 10.04 36.69 16.32
C PRO A 315 9.63 35.26 15.93
N LYS A 316 9.84 34.89 14.66
CA LYS A 316 9.64 33.51 14.15
C LYS A 316 10.82 32.57 14.46
N HIS A 317 11.69 32.93 15.41
CA HIS A 317 12.84 32.13 15.80
C HIS A 317 12.72 31.73 17.28
N PRO A 318 12.96 30.46 17.65
CA PRO A 318 13.15 30.07 19.04
C PRO A 318 14.25 30.94 19.65
N LEU A 319 13.97 31.57 20.80
CA LEU A 319 14.99 32.30 21.54
C LEU A 319 16.08 31.31 21.98
N PRO A 320 17.37 31.68 21.93
CA PRO A 320 18.45 30.81 22.37
C PRO A 320 18.20 30.34 23.79
N ILE A 321 18.12 29.02 24.00
CA ILE A 321 18.06 28.44 25.34
C ILE A 321 19.43 28.68 25.98
N GLU A 322 19.48 29.57 26.96
CA GLU A 322 20.63 29.66 27.86
C GLU A 322 20.63 28.40 28.73
N LYS A 323 21.43 27.40 28.33
CA LYS A 323 21.67 26.21 29.15
C LYS A 323 22.38 26.68 30.42
N LEU A 324 21.69 26.63 31.57
CA LEU A 324 22.39 26.86 32.83
C LEU A 324 23.48 25.78 32.97
N PRO A 325 24.72 26.14 33.31
CA PRO A 325 25.79 25.16 33.42
C PRO A 325 25.42 24.12 34.49
N PRO A 326 25.70 22.82 34.25
CA PRO A 326 25.56 21.82 35.30
C PRO A 326 26.53 22.16 36.42
N THR A 327 26.05 22.12 37.67
CA THR A 327 26.89 22.22 38.86
C THR A 327 27.78 20.97 38.94
N ARG A 328 28.87 20.93 38.16
CA ARG A 328 29.92 19.90 38.26
C ARG A 328 31.29 20.54 38.09
N THR A 329 32.17 20.22 39.03
CA THR A 329 33.57 20.64 39.15
C THR A 329 34.35 20.37 37.86
N PRO A 330 35.20 21.29 37.38
CA PRO A 330 35.83 21.16 36.07
C PRO A 330 36.90 20.04 36.07
N ALA A 331 36.78 19.13 35.11
CA ALA A 331 37.87 18.29 34.66
C ALA A 331 38.63 19.02 33.53
N THR A 332 39.94 19.01 33.63
CA THR A 332 40.96 19.66 32.79
C THR A 332 40.68 19.61 31.29
N THR A 333 40.69 20.78 30.65
CA THR A 333 40.58 20.97 29.19
C THR A 333 41.94 20.75 28.52
N VAL A 334 41.99 19.91 27.48
CA VAL A 334 43.07 19.89 26.48
C VAL A 334 42.54 20.57 25.21
N ARG A 335 43.28 21.56 24.71
CA ARG A 335 42.94 22.41 23.55
C ARG A 335 43.66 21.90 22.30
N PRO A 336 42.98 21.66 21.16
CA PRO A 336 43.62 21.64 19.85
C PRO A 336 43.49 23.01 19.15
N GLU A 337 44.50 23.34 18.35
CA GLU A 337 44.71 24.62 17.64
C GLU A 337 43.75 24.81 16.43
N PRO A 338 43.46 26.06 16.01
CA PRO A 338 42.47 26.36 14.98
C PRO A 338 43.00 26.16 13.54
N PHE A 339 42.13 25.66 12.67
CA PHE A 339 42.32 25.61 11.21
C PHE A 339 41.88 26.94 10.57
N ASP A 340 42.69 27.48 9.67
CA ASP A 340 42.43 28.71 8.90
C ASP A 340 41.51 28.41 7.70
N THR A 341 40.57 29.30 7.40
CA THR A 341 39.54 29.16 6.34
C THR A 341 39.55 30.35 5.36
N SER A 342 40.66 31.10 5.32
CA SER A 342 40.82 32.28 4.48
C SER A 342 40.76 32.03 2.96
N ASP A 343 40.83 30.78 2.49
CA ASP A 343 40.99 30.47 1.06
C ASP A 343 39.70 30.02 0.33
N LEU A 344 38.53 29.99 0.99
CA LEU A 344 37.28 29.50 0.37
C LEU A 344 36.28 30.61 -0.02
N ARG A 345 36.72 31.88 -0.11
CA ARG A 345 35.82 33.03 -0.29
C ARG A 345 35.80 33.72 -1.65
N HIS A 346 36.38 33.13 -2.69
CA HIS A 346 36.28 33.69 -4.05
C HIS A 346 35.96 32.60 -5.08
N GLU A 347 34.90 32.85 -5.86
CA GLU A 347 34.21 32.01 -6.88
C GLU A 347 32.90 31.47 -6.30
N ILE A 348 31.74 32.07 -6.54
CA ILE A 348 31.10 32.26 -7.86
C ILE A 348 30.25 33.55 -7.83
N GLU A 349 30.53 34.44 -8.77
CA GLU A 349 29.77 35.63 -9.09
C GLU A 349 28.49 35.22 -9.85
N LYS A 350 27.31 35.60 -9.34
CA LYS A 350 26.02 35.31 -10.01
C LYS A 350 25.79 36.31 -11.14
N PRO A 351 25.43 35.88 -12.37
CA PRO A 351 24.97 36.79 -13.39
C PRO A 351 23.54 37.27 -13.10
N ASP A 352 23.36 38.56 -13.31
CA ASP A 352 22.10 39.30 -13.23
C ASP A 352 21.23 38.95 -14.46
N LEU A 353 20.03 38.41 -14.24
CA LEU A 353 19.01 38.21 -15.27
C LEU A 353 17.67 38.68 -14.75
N GLY A 354 17.11 39.65 -15.48
CA GLY A 354 16.05 40.53 -15.05
C GLY A 354 14.66 39.89 -15.06
N LEU A 355 13.83 40.46 -14.19
CA LEU A 355 12.39 40.24 -14.16
C LEU A 355 11.74 40.66 -15.48
N ALA A 356 10.97 39.75 -16.08
CA ALA A 356 9.90 40.07 -17.01
C ALA A 356 8.67 39.18 -16.77
N ASP A 357 7.56 39.86 -16.46
CA ASP A 357 6.15 39.49 -16.64
C ASP A 357 5.64 38.11 -16.18
N ALA A 358 5.24 38.05 -14.91
CA ALA A 358 4.27 37.09 -14.39
C ALA A 358 2.86 37.68 -14.38
N THR A 359 2.27 37.91 -15.57
CA THR A 359 0.82 38.11 -15.70
C THR A 359 0.31 37.32 -16.88
N GLY A 360 -0.40 36.23 -16.58
CA GLY A 360 -1.28 35.54 -17.53
C GLY A 360 -0.98 34.07 -17.65
N LEU A 361 -1.65 33.26 -16.83
CA LEU A 361 -2.25 31.96 -17.21
C LEU A 361 -2.88 31.29 -15.98
N PHE A 362 -3.90 31.95 -15.41
CA PHE A 362 -4.94 31.24 -14.66
C PHE A 362 -6.05 30.89 -15.64
N GLY A 363 -6.27 29.60 -15.90
CA GLY A 363 -7.29 29.17 -16.83
C GLY A 363 -7.47 27.66 -16.94
N ARG A 364 -7.93 27.02 -15.85
CA ARG A 364 -9.01 26.02 -15.81
C ARG A 364 -9.01 25.30 -14.47
N VAL A 365 -9.90 25.76 -13.59
CA VAL A 365 -10.40 24.99 -12.45
C VAL A 365 -11.36 23.93 -13.01
N GLY A 366 -10.96 22.66 -12.95
CA GLY A 366 -11.83 21.48 -13.12
C GLY A 366 -12.12 20.87 -11.75
N PRO A 367 -13.23 20.11 -11.60
CA PRO A 367 -13.99 20.04 -10.36
C PRO A 367 -13.30 19.28 -9.23
N LEU A 368 -13.66 19.68 -8.01
CA LEU A 368 -13.39 19.06 -6.73
C LEU A 368 -13.42 17.52 -6.82
N VAL A 369 -12.24 16.91 -6.81
CA VAL A 369 -12.05 15.50 -6.45
C VAL A 369 -12.27 15.42 -4.93
N PRO A 370 -13.06 14.45 -4.42
CA PRO A 370 -13.32 14.33 -3.00
C PRO A 370 -12.00 14.13 -2.23
N GLU A 371 -11.90 14.77 -1.07
CA GLU A 371 -10.76 14.72 -0.13
C GLU A 371 -10.16 13.32 -0.03
N ALA A 372 -9.07 13.10 -0.76
CA ALA A 372 -8.42 11.81 -0.86
C ALA A 372 -7.12 11.84 -0.05
N THR A 373 -7.20 11.24 1.14
CA THR A 373 -6.11 10.58 1.89
C THR A 373 -4.88 11.45 2.17
N GLY A 374 -4.65 11.75 3.45
CA GLY A 374 -3.56 12.61 3.94
C GLY A 374 -2.19 12.38 3.30
N GLY A 375 -1.39 13.44 3.20
CA GLY A 375 -0.08 13.36 2.57
C GLY A 375 0.91 12.47 3.33
N GLY A 376 1.80 11.84 2.58
CA GLY A 376 2.65 10.76 3.07
C GLY A 376 2.05 9.35 2.98
N SER A 377 0.79 9.21 2.52
CA SER A 377 0.22 7.91 2.10
C SER A 377 0.80 7.42 0.76
N THR A 378 0.69 6.11 0.46
CA THR A 378 1.07 5.52 -0.84
C THR A 378 0.37 6.24 -2.00
N ALA A 379 -0.95 6.42 -1.88
CA ALA A 379 -1.76 7.05 -2.92
C ALA A 379 -1.37 8.52 -3.14
N TRP A 380 -1.07 9.26 -2.08
CA TRP A 380 -0.53 10.61 -2.21
C TRP A 380 0.85 10.61 -2.86
N HIS A 381 1.74 9.71 -2.43
CA HIS A 381 3.09 9.58 -2.97
C HIS A 381 3.06 9.28 -4.48
N ASP A 382 2.27 8.29 -4.90
CA ASP A 382 2.24 7.84 -6.29
C ASP A 382 1.60 8.88 -7.21
N ARG A 383 0.55 9.58 -6.75
CA ARG A 383 -0.02 10.72 -7.49
C ARG A 383 0.97 11.86 -7.62
N THR A 384 1.66 12.22 -6.54
CA THR A 384 2.64 13.31 -6.53
C THR A 384 3.83 12.97 -7.41
N ARG A 385 4.36 11.76 -7.30
CA ARG A 385 5.43 11.23 -8.15
C ARG A 385 5.02 11.24 -9.62
N ALA A 386 3.83 10.77 -9.95
CA ALA A 386 3.33 10.79 -11.33
C ALA A 386 3.18 12.22 -11.86
N GLU A 387 2.67 13.16 -11.05
CA GLU A 387 2.58 14.57 -11.45
C GLU A 387 3.98 15.17 -11.71
N LEU A 388 4.94 14.90 -10.83
CA LEU A 388 6.31 15.39 -10.95
C LEU A 388 7.00 14.83 -12.20
N LEU A 389 7.00 13.51 -12.38
CA LEU A 389 7.59 12.87 -13.55
C LEU A 389 6.92 13.35 -14.84
N SER A 390 5.58 13.45 -14.87
CA SER A 390 4.88 13.89 -16.09
C SER A 390 5.22 15.30 -16.57
N ARG A 391 5.80 16.14 -15.70
CA ARG A 391 6.06 17.57 -15.99
C ARG A 391 7.54 17.93 -16.00
N PHE A 392 8.36 17.21 -15.23
CA PHE A 392 9.73 17.61 -14.95
C PHE A 392 10.76 16.54 -15.32
N ASP A 393 10.36 15.30 -15.63
CA ASP A 393 11.24 14.30 -16.26
C ASP A 393 11.33 14.64 -17.76
N LEU A 394 12.35 15.40 -18.14
CA LEU A 394 12.52 15.94 -19.49
C LEU A 394 13.07 14.87 -20.43
N ASP A 395 13.93 13.99 -19.91
CA ASP A 395 14.56 12.93 -20.68
C ASP A 395 13.78 11.60 -20.69
N HIS A 396 12.66 11.54 -19.96
CA HIS A 396 11.78 10.38 -19.82
C HIS A 396 12.50 9.15 -19.25
N SER A 397 13.53 9.37 -18.41
CA SER A 397 14.28 8.31 -17.73
C SER A 397 13.44 7.57 -16.68
N GLY A 398 12.29 8.12 -16.29
CA GLY A 398 11.45 7.62 -15.21
C GLY A 398 11.90 8.12 -13.82
N SER A 399 12.84 9.05 -13.79
CA SER A 399 13.33 9.71 -12.58
C SER A 399 13.73 11.15 -12.82
N ILE A 400 13.59 12.00 -11.81
CA ILE A 400 14.17 13.35 -11.82
C ILE A 400 15.61 13.22 -11.31
N ASP A 401 16.55 13.11 -12.25
CA ASP A 401 17.94 12.81 -11.95
C ASP A 401 18.93 13.81 -12.55
N ARG A 402 18.46 14.76 -13.37
CA ARG A 402 19.25 15.89 -13.87
C ARG A 402 19.01 17.16 -13.08
N HIS A 403 20.03 18.01 -13.05
CA HIS A 403 19.96 19.32 -12.41
C HIS A 403 18.86 20.20 -13.04
N GLU A 404 18.81 20.23 -14.37
CA GLU A 404 17.81 20.97 -15.16
C GLU A 404 16.37 20.58 -14.80
N GLU A 405 16.12 19.29 -14.56
CA GLU A 405 14.81 18.74 -14.21
C GLU A 405 14.38 19.13 -12.80
N SER A 406 15.31 19.03 -11.83
CA SER A 406 15.05 19.46 -10.46
C SER A 406 14.82 20.98 -10.39
N GLU A 407 15.65 21.78 -11.05
CA GLU A 407 15.57 23.25 -11.03
C GLU A 407 14.30 23.77 -11.68
N ALA A 408 13.77 23.05 -12.69
CA ALA A 408 12.51 23.39 -13.34
C ALA A 408 11.30 23.35 -12.38
N ILE A 409 11.40 22.70 -11.21
CA ILE A 409 10.31 22.57 -10.24
C ILE A 409 10.13 23.87 -9.47
N PRO A 410 9.01 24.60 -9.66
CA PRO A 410 8.80 25.88 -8.99
C PRO A 410 8.57 25.71 -7.49
N CYS A 411 9.02 26.69 -6.68
CA CYS A 411 8.77 26.67 -5.23
C CYS A 411 7.28 26.58 -4.85
N ALA A 412 6.37 27.03 -5.71
CA ALA A 412 4.93 26.88 -5.49
C ALA A 412 4.49 25.40 -5.49
N VAL A 413 5.13 24.56 -6.32
CA VAL A 413 4.91 23.11 -6.35
C VAL A 413 5.47 22.48 -5.08
N TRP A 414 6.73 22.77 -4.74
CA TRP A 414 7.35 22.28 -3.50
C TRP A 414 6.54 22.60 -2.25
N ARG A 415 6.08 23.85 -2.11
CA ARG A 415 5.23 24.26 -0.97
C ARG A 415 3.86 23.59 -0.98
N ARG A 416 3.31 23.25 -2.16
CA ARG A 416 2.04 22.52 -2.24
C ARG A 416 2.23 21.09 -1.73
N ILE A 417 3.26 20.41 -2.22
CA ILE A 417 3.61 19.05 -1.81
C ILE A 417 3.86 19.00 -0.30
N GLU A 418 4.65 19.95 0.24
CA GLU A 418 4.90 20.05 1.69
C GLU A 418 3.61 20.23 2.49
N ARG A 419 2.69 21.11 2.05
CA ARG A 419 1.41 21.33 2.74
C ARG A 419 0.51 20.09 2.71
N GLU A 420 0.49 19.37 1.60
CA GLU A 420 -0.27 18.14 1.49
C GLU A 420 0.33 17.05 2.38
N PHE A 421 1.67 16.91 2.37
CA PHE A 421 2.44 16.02 3.24
C PHE A 421 2.18 16.31 4.73
N ASP A 422 2.29 17.57 5.14
CA ASP A 422 1.95 18.04 6.49
C ASP A 422 0.51 17.65 6.89
N GLY A 423 -0.43 17.72 5.93
CA GLY A 423 -1.83 17.40 6.13
C GLY A 423 -2.13 15.93 6.44
N GLY A 424 -1.17 15.02 6.23
CA GLY A 424 -1.34 13.60 6.55
C GLY A 424 -0.82 13.16 7.91
N GLY A 425 -0.30 14.07 8.74
CA GLY A 425 -0.16 13.82 10.18
C GLY A 425 0.98 12.86 10.58
N LEU A 426 1.96 12.61 9.71
CA LEU A 426 3.11 11.74 10.02
C LEU A 426 4.11 12.34 11.03
N GLY A 427 3.97 13.63 11.38
CA GLY A 427 4.82 14.30 12.37
C GLY A 427 6.30 14.45 11.97
N LEU A 428 6.63 14.17 10.70
CA LEU A 428 7.96 14.30 10.12
C LEU A 428 7.95 15.42 9.05
N THR A 429 9.12 15.97 8.73
CA THR A 429 9.27 16.80 7.53
C THR A 429 9.37 15.91 6.31
N MET A 430 8.88 16.39 5.16
CA MET A 430 9.00 15.65 3.90
C MET A 430 10.47 15.35 3.57
N ALA A 431 11.36 16.31 3.84
CA ALA A 431 12.79 16.16 3.64
C ALA A 431 13.37 14.98 4.42
N ARG A 432 12.97 14.83 5.68
CA ARG A 432 13.40 13.74 6.55
C ARG A 432 12.77 12.41 6.20
N TYR A 433 11.49 12.40 5.85
CA TYR A 433 10.75 11.19 5.48
C TYR A 433 11.32 10.52 4.22
N PHE A 434 11.67 11.32 3.20
CA PHE A 434 12.25 10.81 1.96
C PHE A 434 13.79 10.73 1.96
N GLY A 435 14.45 11.26 2.99
CA GLY A 435 15.91 11.25 3.11
C GLY A 435 16.62 12.29 2.23
N PHE A 436 15.94 13.39 1.86
CA PHE A 436 16.55 14.55 1.20
C PHE A 436 17.52 15.28 2.13
N ASP A 437 17.22 15.33 3.44
CA ASP A 437 18.06 15.94 4.49
C ASP A 437 19.37 15.17 4.79
N GLY A 438 19.63 14.08 4.06
CA GLY A 438 20.76 13.19 4.29
C GLY A 438 20.46 11.98 5.16
N SER A 439 19.23 11.88 5.71
CA SER A 439 18.71 10.68 6.38
C SER A 439 18.66 9.47 5.43
N GLU A 440 18.22 8.33 5.96
CA GLU A 440 18.05 7.09 5.20
C GLU A 440 17.21 7.33 3.93
N TRP A 441 17.76 6.94 2.77
CA TRP A 441 17.16 7.25 1.47
C TRP A 441 15.93 6.39 1.22
N HIS A 442 14.79 7.02 0.94
CA HIS A 442 13.57 6.31 0.56
C HIS A 442 13.62 5.95 -0.93
N PRO A 443 13.40 4.67 -1.33
CA PRO A 443 13.32 4.29 -2.73
C PRO A 443 12.23 5.08 -3.48
N ASN A 444 12.53 5.55 -4.69
CA ASN A 444 11.61 6.35 -5.51
C ASN A 444 11.08 7.64 -4.85
N ALA A 445 11.80 8.23 -3.89
CA ALA A 445 11.46 9.46 -3.18
C ALA A 445 10.85 10.53 -4.10
N LEU A 446 9.52 10.57 -4.22
CA LEU A 446 8.77 11.44 -5.14
C LEU A 446 9.22 11.40 -6.61
N GLY A 447 9.93 10.34 -7.03
CA GLY A 447 10.51 10.21 -8.37
C GLY A 447 11.95 10.69 -8.53
N PHE A 448 12.62 11.17 -7.47
CA PHE A 448 14.00 11.62 -7.55
C PHE A 448 14.99 10.46 -7.43
N SER A 449 16.19 10.63 -8.00
CA SER A 449 17.30 9.68 -7.82
C SER A 449 18.11 9.99 -6.55
N ARG A 450 18.69 8.94 -5.94
CA ARG A 450 19.53 9.09 -4.74
C ARG A 450 20.74 9.99 -4.97
N ALA A 451 21.32 9.92 -6.16
CA ALA A 451 22.48 10.71 -6.54
C ALA A 451 22.16 12.21 -6.50
N HIS A 452 20.90 12.58 -6.77
CA HIS A 452 20.46 13.96 -6.88
C HIS A 452 19.84 14.55 -5.61
N ARG A 453 19.81 13.77 -4.51
CA ARG A 453 19.17 14.16 -3.24
C ARG A 453 19.66 15.49 -2.67
N ALA A 454 20.96 15.78 -2.79
CA ALA A 454 21.56 16.98 -2.19
C ALA A 454 21.14 18.24 -2.94
N ALA A 455 21.10 18.19 -4.28
CA ALA A 455 20.67 19.32 -5.10
C ALA A 455 19.20 19.67 -4.84
N VAL A 456 18.35 18.65 -4.75
CA VAL A 456 16.92 18.80 -4.44
C VAL A 456 16.73 19.38 -3.04
N TYR A 457 17.49 18.91 -2.05
CA TYR A 457 17.39 19.44 -0.69
C TYR A 457 17.80 20.92 -0.58
N GLU A 458 18.85 21.35 -1.28
CA GLU A 458 19.21 22.77 -1.35
C GLU A 458 18.10 23.63 -1.97
N GLN A 459 17.44 23.13 -3.01
CA GLN A 459 16.29 23.81 -3.63
C GLN A 459 15.08 23.87 -2.70
N MET A 460 14.78 22.78 -1.97
CA MET A 460 13.72 22.76 -0.96
C MET A 460 13.98 23.81 0.13
N LYS A 461 15.23 23.93 0.61
CA LYS A 461 15.64 24.99 1.56
C LYS A 461 15.48 26.39 0.95
N ALA A 462 15.93 26.59 -0.28
CA ALA A 462 15.77 27.87 -0.99
C ALA A 462 14.29 28.27 -1.16
N CYS A 463 13.40 27.29 -1.28
CA CYS A 463 11.96 27.49 -1.35
C CYS A 463 11.28 27.74 0.02
N GLY A 464 12.03 27.62 1.12
CA GLY A 464 11.56 27.85 2.50
C GLY A 464 10.71 26.71 3.06
N LEU A 465 11.01 25.46 2.68
CA LEU A 465 10.38 24.27 3.26
C LEU A 465 10.95 23.99 4.66
N LYS A 466 10.23 23.21 5.47
CA LYS A 466 10.66 22.85 6.82
C LYS A 466 11.85 21.88 6.74
N GLU A 467 12.88 22.14 7.53
CA GLU A 467 14.05 21.26 7.70
C GLU A 467 13.73 20.08 8.63
#